data_AF-H9YU51-F1
#
_entry.id   AF-H9YU51-F1
#
_cell.length_a   1.000
_cell.length_b   1.000
_cell.length_c   1.000
_cell.angle_alpha   90.00
_cell.angle_beta   90.00
_cell.angle_gamma   90.00
#
_symmetry.space_group_name_H-M   'P 1'
#
loop_
_entity.id
_entity.type
_entity.pdbx_description
1 polymer ?
#
loop_
_entity_poly.entity_id
_entity_poly.type
_entity_poly.pdbx_seq_one_letter_code
_entity_poly.pdbx_strand_id
1 'polypeptide(L)'
;MLTLLSVWGIVLIIFIGVGSGCSFVLSRQAGSGSVNWAGPYECGFMSGVVNFDSFGFSYFSLMVLFVIFDLEISLLLYMPEQGWLFDSFYYYLGFLLLLVGGFLFEVASGYVRWGY
;
A
#
# COMPACT_ATOMS: atom_id res chain seq x y z
N MET A 1 2.53 -11.67 31.20
CA MET A 1 2.60 -11.12 29.81
C MET A 1 1.42 -11.57 28.97
N LEU A 2 1.17 -12.87 28.79
CA LEU A 2 -0.01 -13.36 28.05
C LEU A 2 -1.36 -12.89 28.60
N THR A 3 -1.52 -12.84 29.92
CA THR A 3 -2.76 -12.37 30.58
C THR A 3 -3.01 -10.88 30.38
N LEU A 4 -1.96 -10.07 30.29
CA LEU A 4 -2.10 -8.64 29.95
C LEU A 4 -2.49 -8.49 28.48
N LEU A 5 -1.84 -9.24 27.58
CA LEU A 5 -2.18 -9.24 26.15
C LEU A 5 -3.63 -9.68 25.89
N SER A 6 -4.12 -10.70 26.59
CA SER A 6 -5.52 -11.14 26.46
C SER A 6 -6.50 -10.10 26.98
N VAL A 7 -6.20 -9.41 28.08
CA VAL A 7 -7.04 -8.32 28.62
C VAL A 7 -7.10 -7.15 27.64
N TRP A 8 -5.97 -6.71 27.10
CA TRP A 8 -5.93 -5.64 26.10
C TRP A 8 -6.69 -6.02 24.82
N GLY A 9 -6.56 -7.28 24.36
CA GLY A 9 -7.32 -7.80 23.23
C GLY A 9 -8.84 -7.75 23.46
N ILE A 10 -9.30 -8.17 24.64
CA ILE A 10 -10.74 -8.13 25.00
C ILE A 10 -11.25 -6.68 25.04
N VAL A 11 -10.49 -5.76 25.63
CA VAL A 11 -10.87 -4.33 25.69
C VAL A 11 -11.00 -3.71 24.29
N LEU A 12 -10.08 -4.03 23.37
CA LEU A 12 -10.14 -3.54 21.98
C LEU A 12 -11.36 -4.07 21.24
N ILE A 13 -11.70 -5.35 21.39
CA ILE A 13 -12.88 -5.96 20.76
C ILE A 13 -14.16 -5.28 21.25
N ILE A 14 -14.26 -5.02 22.56
CA ILE A 14 -15.41 -4.32 23.15
C ILE A 14 -15.50 -2.89 22.60
N PHE A 15 -14.39 -2.18 22.51
CA PHE A 15 -14.37 -0.80 22.00
C PHE A 15 -14.81 -0.72 20.53
N ILE A 16 -14.36 -1.64 19.67
CA ILE A 16 -14.76 -1.71 18.26
C ILE A 16 -16.24 -2.07 18.13
N GLY A 17 -16.72 -3.03 18.93
CA GLY A 17 -18.14 -3.42 18.95
C GLY A 17 -19.07 -2.29 19.37
N VAL A 18 -18.71 -1.57 20.45
CA VAL A 18 -19.49 -0.40 20.91
C VAL A 18 -19.40 0.75 19.89
N GLY A 19 -18.22 1.05 19.35
CA GLY A 19 -18.05 2.13 18.36
C GLY A 19 -18.83 1.91 17.07
N SER A 20 -18.80 0.69 16.53
CA SER A 20 -19.59 0.30 15.34
C SER A 20 -21.10 0.32 15.63
N GLY A 21 -21.52 -0.18 16.79
CA GLY A 21 -22.93 -0.14 17.23
C GLY A 21 -23.46 1.29 17.41
N CYS A 22 -22.70 2.17 18.07
CA CYS A 22 -23.03 3.58 18.23
C CYS A 22 -23.12 4.28 16.87
N SER A 23 -22.17 4.04 15.96
CA SER A 23 -22.18 4.63 14.61
C SER A 23 -23.41 4.20 13.80
N PHE A 24 -23.85 2.94 13.94
CA PHE A 24 -25.04 2.43 13.28
C PHE A 24 -26.35 3.03 13.83
N VAL A 25 -26.42 3.26 15.14
CA VAL A 25 -27.59 3.92 15.76
C VAL A 25 -27.64 5.40 15.38
N LEU A 26 -26.50 6.09 15.38
CA LEU A 26 -26.40 7.50 14.99
C LEU A 26 -26.71 7.70 13.49
N SER A 27 -26.25 6.79 12.63
CA SER A 27 -26.53 6.87 11.18
C SER A 27 -28.01 6.67 10.84
N ARG A 28 -28.76 5.90 11.64
CA ARG A 28 -30.22 5.80 11.50
C ARG A 28 -30.95 7.09 11.88
N GLN A 29 -30.42 7.86 12.83
CA GLN A 29 -30.99 9.16 13.22
C GLN A 29 -30.67 10.26 12.21
N ALA A 30 -29.60 10.12 11.42
CA ALA A 30 -29.30 10.96 10.26
C ALA A 30 -30.21 10.67 9.04
N GLY A 31 -31.47 10.29 9.30
CA GLY A 31 -32.49 10.07 8.29
C GLY A 31 -33.01 11.38 7.71
N SER A 32 -33.02 11.47 6.37
CA SER A 32 -33.56 12.55 5.54
C SER A 32 -32.67 13.78 5.33
N GLY A 33 -31.38 13.57 5.07
CA GLY A 33 -30.51 14.58 4.47
C GLY A 33 -30.44 14.37 2.96
N SER A 34 -31.02 15.31 2.20
CA SER A 34 -30.95 15.50 0.73
C SER A 34 -30.04 14.55 -0.07
N VAL A 35 -30.60 13.96 -1.14
CA VAL A 35 -29.96 13.09 -2.17
C VAL A 35 -28.52 13.49 -2.53
N ASN A 36 -28.20 14.78 -2.45
CA ASN A 36 -26.87 15.35 -2.70
C ASN A 36 -25.76 14.86 -1.75
N TRP A 37 -26.06 14.40 -0.53
CA TRP A 37 -25.05 13.88 0.41
C TRP A 37 -24.63 12.44 0.09
N ALA A 38 -25.47 11.70 -0.64
CA ALA A 38 -25.21 10.33 -1.04
C ALA A 38 -24.56 10.23 -2.43
N GLY A 39 -24.32 11.35 -3.10
CA GLY A 39 -23.69 11.41 -4.42
C GLY A 39 -22.16 11.54 -4.35
N PRO A 40 -21.43 11.18 -5.41
CA PRO A 40 -20.01 11.46 -5.52
C PRO A 40 -19.75 12.98 -5.50
N TYR A 41 -18.61 13.38 -4.94
CA TYR A 41 -18.24 14.79 -4.90
C TYR A 41 -17.78 15.26 -6.29
N GLU A 42 -18.68 15.92 -7.00
CA GLU A 42 -18.40 16.50 -8.32
C GLU A 42 -18.49 18.03 -8.30
N CYS A 43 -18.22 18.67 -7.15
CA CYS A 43 -18.29 20.13 -7.00
C CYS A 43 -19.63 20.76 -7.49
N GLY A 44 -20.74 20.01 -7.45
CA GLY A 44 -22.06 20.45 -7.90
C GLY A 44 -22.42 20.14 -9.36
N PHE A 45 -21.56 19.41 -10.10
CA PHE A 45 -21.87 18.89 -11.43
C PHE A 45 -22.71 17.60 -11.38
N MET A 46 -23.26 17.19 -12.54
CA MET A 46 -24.14 16.02 -12.64
C MET A 46 -23.34 14.71 -12.68
N SER A 47 -23.53 13.89 -11.64
CA SER A 47 -22.96 12.56 -11.53
C SER A 47 -23.69 11.57 -12.43
N GLY A 48 -23.28 11.50 -13.69
CA GLY A 48 -23.87 10.60 -14.69
C GLY A 48 -23.12 10.49 -16.00
N VAL A 49 -22.01 11.23 -16.15
CA VAL A 49 -21.11 11.03 -17.28
C VAL A 49 -20.34 9.73 -17.07
N VAL A 50 -20.25 8.92 -18.12
CA VAL A 50 -19.41 7.72 -18.17
C VAL A 50 -17.99 8.10 -17.74
N ASN A 51 -17.55 7.53 -16.61
CA ASN A 51 -16.16 7.64 -16.17
C ASN A 51 -15.29 6.95 -17.20
N PHE A 52 -14.60 7.73 -18.03
CA PHE A 52 -13.53 7.23 -18.87
C PHE A 52 -12.29 7.10 -18.00
N ASP A 53 -12.15 5.95 -17.35
CA ASP A 53 -10.95 5.62 -16.59
C ASP A 53 -9.80 5.34 -17.56
N SER A 54 -9.15 6.39 -18.05
CA SER A 54 -7.91 6.29 -18.81
C SER A 54 -6.75 6.08 -17.83
N PHE A 55 -6.56 4.85 -17.37
CA PHE A 55 -5.38 4.50 -16.59
C PHE A 55 -4.16 4.48 -17.51
N GLY A 56 -3.13 5.25 -17.15
CA GLY A 56 -1.86 5.25 -17.86
C GLY A 56 -1.10 3.94 -17.66
N PHE A 57 -0.35 3.52 -18.69
CA PHE A 57 0.54 2.36 -18.63
C PHE A 57 1.59 2.47 -17.50
N SER A 58 1.93 3.69 -17.06
CA SER A 58 2.84 3.97 -15.96
C SER A 58 2.43 3.33 -14.63
N TYR A 59 1.14 3.19 -14.35
CA TYR A 59 0.69 2.54 -13.11
C TYR A 59 0.98 1.04 -13.11
N PHE A 60 0.81 0.41 -14.27
CA PHE A 60 1.10 -1.00 -14.46
C PHE A 60 2.60 -1.27 -14.36
N SER A 61 3.45 -0.44 -15.00
CA SER A 61 4.90 -0.60 -14.92
C SER A 61 5.42 -0.45 -13.49
N LEU A 62 4.90 0.52 -12.72
CA LEU A 62 5.27 0.70 -11.32
C LEU A 62 4.86 -0.48 -10.43
N MET A 63 3.68 -1.08 -10.67
CA MET A 63 3.24 -2.27 -9.92
C MET A 63 4.16 -3.46 -10.16
N VAL A 64 4.53 -3.72 -11.42
CA VAL A 64 5.44 -4.83 -11.76
C VAL A 64 6.82 -4.60 -11.14
N LEU A 65 7.33 -3.37 -11.25
CA LEU A 65 8.60 -2.98 -10.64
C LEU A 65 8.62 -3.16 -9.12
N PHE A 66 7.55 -2.76 -8.45
CA PHE A 66 7.41 -2.92 -7.00
C PHE A 66 7.50 -4.40 -6.60
N VAL A 67 6.80 -5.29 -7.30
CA VAL A 67 6.82 -6.73 -6.98
C VAL A 67 8.21 -7.34 -7.15
N ILE A 68 8.93 -6.96 -8.21
CA ILE A 68 10.28 -7.47 -8.47
C ILE A 68 11.24 -6.97 -7.39
N PHE A 69 11.27 -5.67 -7.10
CA PHE A 69 12.17 -5.13 -6.07
C PHE A 69 11.85 -5.63 -4.66
N ASP A 70 10.58 -5.86 -4.32
CA ASP A 70 10.19 -6.42 -3.02
C ASP A 70 10.73 -7.84 -2.82
N LEU A 71 10.68 -8.66 -3.88
CA LEU A 71 11.26 -10.00 -3.88
C LEU A 71 12.79 -9.94 -3.71
N GLU A 72 13.46 -9.06 -4.45
CA GLU A 72 14.91 -8.93 -4.39
C GLU A 72 15.41 -8.42 -3.02
N ILE A 73 14.69 -7.47 -2.40
CA ILE A 73 14.99 -6.99 -1.04
C ILE A 73 14.75 -8.10 0.00
N SER A 74 13.69 -8.90 -0.18
CA SER A 74 13.41 -10.05 0.70
C SER A 74 14.57 -11.04 0.72
N LEU A 75 15.29 -11.21 -0.40
CA LEU A 75 16.50 -12.06 -0.47
C LEU A 75 17.70 -11.41 0.24
N LEU A 76 17.80 -10.07 0.24
CA LEU A 76 18.85 -9.33 0.94
C LEU A 76 18.66 -9.28 2.45
N LEU A 77 17.45 -9.52 2.96
CA LEU A 77 17.12 -9.42 4.39
C LEU A 77 17.93 -10.39 5.27
N TYR A 78 18.48 -11.45 4.70
CA TYR A 78 19.32 -12.42 5.42
C TYR A 78 20.80 -11.98 5.54
N MET A 79 21.23 -10.96 4.80
CA MET A 79 22.60 -10.44 4.84
C MET A 79 23.09 -10.04 6.26
N PRO A 80 22.37 -9.25 7.07
CA PRO A 80 22.89 -8.78 8.36
C PRO A 80 23.08 -9.89 9.40
N GLU A 81 22.37 -11.01 9.26
CA GLU A 81 22.54 -12.19 10.11
C GLU A 81 23.84 -12.94 9.81
N GLN A 82 24.40 -12.77 8.60
CA GLN A 82 25.71 -13.30 8.24
C GLN A 82 26.79 -12.26 8.53
N GLY A 83 27.72 -12.58 9.43
CA GLY A 83 28.82 -11.69 9.80
C GLY A 83 29.69 -11.22 8.61
N TRP A 84 30.43 -10.13 8.81
CA TRP A 84 31.25 -9.49 7.76
C TRP A 84 32.39 -10.32 7.18
N LEU A 85 32.82 -11.39 7.85
CA LEU A 85 34.01 -12.18 7.50
C LEU A 85 33.71 -13.42 6.64
N PHE A 86 32.47 -13.59 6.17
CA PHE A 86 32.11 -14.72 5.32
C PHE A 86 32.36 -14.42 3.84
N ASP A 87 32.90 -15.40 3.10
CA ASP A 87 33.08 -15.33 1.63
C ASP A 87 31.77 -15.03 0.88
N SER A 88 30.62 -15.33 1.50
CA SER A 88 29.29 -15.02 0.98
C SER A 88 29.04 -13.52 0.74
N PHE A 89 29.78 -12.63 1.42
CA PHE A 89 29.62 -11.18 1.30
C PHE A 89 29.83 -10.67 -0.12
N TYR A 90 30.78 -11.25 -0.86
CA TYR A 90 31.06 -10.85 -2.24
C TYR A 90 29.88 -11.13 -3.18
N TYR A 91 29.15 -12.23 -2.97
CA TYR A 91 27.96 -12.55 -3.77
C TYR A 91 26.82 -11.57 -3.51
N TYR A 92 26.61 -11.18 -2.25
CA TYR A 92 25.62 -10.15 -1.92
C TYR A 92 25.97 -8.78 -2.52
N LEU A 93 27.25 -8.41 -2.51
CA LEU A 93 27.73 -7.16 -3.11
C LEU A 93 27.53 -7.17 -4.64
N GLY A 94 27.85 -8.30 -5.29
CA GLY A 94 27.58 -8.51 -6.72
C GLY A 94 26.10 -8.44 -7.06
N PHE A 95 25.25 -9.06 -6.23
CA PHE A 95 23.79 -8.99 -6.38
C PHE A 95 23.27 -7.55 -6.24
N LEU A 96 23.77 -6.80 -5.26
CA LEU A 96 23.38 -5.39 -5.07
C LEU A 96 23.81 -4.50 -6.24
N LEU A 97 24.98 -4.74 -6.83
CA LEU A 97 25.41 -4.02 -8.04
C LEU A 97 24.50 -4.33 -9.24
N LEU A 98 24.07 -5.58 -9.40
CA LEU A 98 23.13 -5.98 -10.45
C LEU A 98 21.78 -5.27 -10.26
N LEU A 99 21.29 -5.21 -9.03
CA LEU A 99 20.04 -4.54 -8.65
C LEU A 99 20.08 -3.04 -8.96
N VAL A 100 21.16 -2.35 -8.56
CA VAL A 100 21.38 -0.93 -8.90
C VAL A 100 21.49 -0.73 -10.40
N GLY A 101 22.19 -1.61 -11.12
CA GLY A 101 22.31 -1.54 -12.57
C GLY A 101 20.97 -1.72 -13.31
N GLY A 102 20.16 -2.69 -12.87
CA GLY A 102 18.82 -2.93 -13.41
C GLY A 102 17.91 -1.73 -13.20
N PHE A 103 17.88 -1.19 -11.98
CA PHE A 103 17.11 0.01 -11.67
C PHE A 103 17.52 1.22 -12.53
N LEU A 104 18.83 1.47 -12.67
CA LEU A 104 19.32 2.57 -13.51
C LEU A 104 18.92 2.39 -14.99
N PHE A 105 18.95 1.16 -15.50
CA PHE A 105 18.52 0.86 -16.86
C PHE A 105 17.03 1.15 -17.08
N GLU A 106 16.18 0.81 -16.12
CA GLU A 106 14.74 1.07 -16.19
C GLU A 106 14.39 2.55 -16.09
N VAL A 107 15.10 3.28 -15.22
CA VAL A 107 14.99 4.74 -15.10
C VAL A 107 15.41 5.41 -16.42
N ALA A 108 16.52 4.98 -17.02
CA ALA A 108 16.99 5.49 -18.31
C ALA A 108 16.03 5.16 -19.45
N SER A 109 15.39 3.99 -19.42
CA SER A 109 14.37 3.57 -20.38
C SER A 109 13.05 4.32 -20.25
N GLY A 110 12.86 5.07 -19.15
CA GLY A 110 11.70 5.93 -18.95
C GLY A 110 10.47 5.24 -18.37
N TYR A 111 10.56 3.98 -17.94
CA TYR A 111 9.44 3.24 -17.32
C TYR A 111 8.98 3.83 -15.99
N VAL A 112 9.86 4.59 -15.33
CA VAL A 112 9.62 5.27 -14.04
C VAL A 112 9.23 6.74 -14.23
N ARG A 113 9.26 7.27 -15.46
CA ARG A 113 8.91 8.66 -15.70
C ARG A 113 7.41 8.85 -15.52
N TRP A 114 7.07 9.73 -14.59
CA TRP A 114 5.71 10.22 -14.45
C TRP A 114 5.58 11.49 -15.29
N GLY A 115 4.97 11.37 -16.46
CA GLY A 115 4.69 12.46 -17.38
C GLY A 115 3.29 12.27 -17.94
N TYR A 116 2.52 13.35 -17.96
CA TYR A 116 1.21 13.42 -18.60
C TYR A 116 1.32 13.05 -20.09
#